data_AF-A0A950KRX7-F1
#
_entry.id   AF-A0A950KRX7-F1
#
_cell.length_a   1.000
_cell.length_b   1.000
_cell.length_c   1.000
_cell.angle_alpha   90.00
_cell.angle_beta   90.00
_cell.angle_gamma   90.00
#
_symmetry.space_group_name_H-M   'P 1'
#
loop_
_entity.id
_entity.type
_entity.pdbx_description
1 polymer ?
#
loop_
_entity_poly.entity_id
_entity_poly.type
_entity_poly.pdbx_seq_one_letter_code
_entity_poly.pdbx_strand_id
1 'polypeptide(L)'
;GLRLMLDFVPNHTGLDHPWIEVHPEYYIRGTELDLTREPQNYTWVKRSQGDLLLAHGRDPYFPGWPDTLQLDYSNPATQEAMIAELLKIGGQCDGVRCDMAMLVLPDVFERTWGRRAGLFWPQATQRVRDKYPDFCFMAEVYWDLEWTMLQQGFDYAYDKRLYDRLRDGHAQPVRDHLRAGLDYQNRLARFMENHDEPRAAATFPIGTHQAAAVITYLSPGLRFFHQGQLQGRTKRISPHLVRAPQEPVDEGLEGFYKRLLDVLRQPIMRDGQWQLLECAPAWEGNWTWDCFLAFAWQGPSGHRLLIIVNYAPNQSQCYVHLPFTDLNGSQWRLVDQMAEAVYERDGSDLQARGLYLDTPPWKTSVFALIKKS
;
A
#
# COMPACT_ATOMS: atom_id res chain seq x y z
N GLY A 1 21.20 -6.80 -6.44
CA GLY A 1 20.45 -7.02 -7.70
C GLY A 1 19.01 -6.59 -7.52
N LEU A 2 18.18 -6.70 -8.56
CA LEU A 2 16.72 -6.63 -8.44
C LEU A 2 16.19 -7.98 -7.97
N ARG A 3 15.22 -7.98 -7.07
CA ARG A 3 14.46 -9.18 -6.66
C ARG A 3 13.16 -9.25 -7.47
N LEU A 4 12.63 -10.45 -7.66
CA LEU A 4 11.39 -10.72 -8.36
C LEU A 4 10.27 -11.08 -7.38
N MET A 5 9.15 -10.37 -7.48
CA MET A 5 7.92 -10.75 -6.80
C MET A 5 6.86 -11.05 -7.86
N LEU A 6 6.25 -12.23 -7.79
CA LEU A 6 5.21 -12.66 -8.71
C LEU A 6 3.81 -12.46 -8.11
N ASP A 7 2.80 -12.33 -8.95
CA ASP A 7 1.41 -12.34 -8.51
C ASP A 7 0.92 -13.77 -8.33
N PHE A 8 0.28 -14.05 -7.21
CA PHE A 8 -0.30 -15.35 -6.87
C PHE A 8 -1.78 -15.16 -6.58
N VAL A 9 -2.63 -15.86 -7.34
CA VAL A 9 -4.09 -15.79 -7.20
C VAL A 9 -4.59 -17.02 -6.45
N PRO A 10 -4.89 -16.90 -5.13
CA PRO A 10 -5.28 -18.05 -4.32
C PRO A 10 -6.76 -18.40 -4.48
N ASN A 11 -7.62 -17.43 -4.79
CA ASN A 11 -9.07 -17.59 -4.62
C ASN A 11 -9.73 -18.43 -5.73
N HIS A 12 -9.22 -18.34 -6.95
CA HIS A 12 -9.88 -18.89 -8.13
C HIS A 12 -8.88 -19.24 -9.23
N THR A 13 -9.33 -19.98 -10.25
CA THR A 13 -8.57 -20.23 -11.48
C THR A 13 -9.36 -19.76 -12.70
N GLY A 14 -8.73 -19.74 -13.88
CA GLY A 14 -9.44 -19.52 -15.16
C GLY A 14 -10.41 -20.67 -15.50
N LEU A 15 -11.31 -20.41 -16.46
CA LEU A 15 -12.34 -21.36 -16.93
C LEU A 15 -11.78 -22.59 -17.68
N ASP A 16 -10.53 -22.54 -18.09
CA ASP A 16 -9.80 -23.56 -18.85
C ASP A 16 -8.71 -24.27 -18.03
N HIS A 17 -8.68 -24.03 -16.71
CA HIS A 17 -7.65 -24.56 -15.84
C HIS A 17 -7.66 -26.11 -15.84
N PRO A 18 -6.51 -26.79 -15.96
CA PRO A 18 -6.46 -28.25 -16.05
C PRO A 18 -7.13 -28.98 -14.88
N TRP A 19 -7.13 -28.39 -13.68
CA TRP A 19 -7.81 -28.97 -12.50
C TRP A 19 -9.30 -29.17 -12.70
N ILE A 20 -9.95 -28.46 -13.61
CA ILE A 20 -11.35 -28.70 -13.92
C ILE A 20 -11.53 -30.14 -14.41
N GLU A 21 -10.65 -30.62 -15.29
CA GLU A 21 -10.69 -31.99 -15.79
C GLU A 21 -10.17 -32.98 -14.74
N VAL A 22 -8.99 -32.73 -14.18
CA VAL A 22 -8.27 -33.72 -13.35
C VAL A 22 -8.68 -33.75 -11.87
N HIS A 23 -9.15 -32.61 -11.33
CA HIS A 23 -9.49 -32.40 -9.92
C HIS A 23 -10.76 -31.54 -9.76
N PRO A 24 -11.91 -31.95 -10.33
CA PRO A 24 -13.16 -31.20 -10.21
C PRO A 24 -13.64 -31.03 -8.76
N GLU A 25 -13.14 -31.82 -7.83
CA GLU A 25 -13.38 -31.71 -6.39
C GLU A 25 -12.71 -30.50 -5.73
N TYR A 26 -11.81 -29.79 -6.44
CA TYR A 26 -11.19 -28.56 -5.94
C TYR A 26 -12.09 -27.33 -6.07
N TYR A 27 -13.25 -27.45 -6.73
CA TYR A 27 -14.11 -26.31 -7.04
C TYR A 27 -15.43 -26.34 -6.28
N ILE A 28 -15.96 -25.15 -5.99
CA ILE A 28 -17.32 -25.02 -5.44
C ILE A 28 -18.33 -25.41 -6.53
N ARG A 29 -19.10 -26.46 -6.25
CA ARG A 29 -20.19 -26.92 -7.12
C ARG A 29 -21.48 -26.17 -6.84
N GLY A 30 -22.19 -25.82 -7.91
CA GLY A 30 -23.56 -25.33 -7.86
C GLY A 30 -24.59 -26.40 -8.21
N THR A 31 -25.86 -26.07 -8.01
CA THR A 31 -27.03 -26.83 -8.47
C THR A 31 -27.85 -26.01 -9.46
N GLU A 32 -28.70 -26.65 -10.25
CA GLU A 32 -29.59 -25.93 -11.18
C GLU A 32 -30.47 -24.89 -10.46
N LEU A 33 -30.80 -25.15 -9.19
CA LEU A 33 -31.51 -24.20 -8.34
C LEU A 33 -30.64 -22.96 -8.05
N ASP A 34 -29.36 -23.15 -7.75
CA ASP A 34 -28.42 -22.06 -7.51
C ASP A 34 -28.25 -21.21 -8.78
N LEU A 35 -28.08 -21.86 -9.95
CA LEU A 35 -28.01 -21.17 -11.23
C LEU A 35 -29.29 -20.39 -11.56
N THR A 36 -30.46 -20.94 -11.21
CA THR A 36 -31.74 -20.24 -11.41
C THR A 36 -31.88 -19.02 -10.50
N ARG A 37 -31.41 -19.13 -9.25
CA ARG A 37 -31.52 -18.06 -8.24
C ARG A 37 -30.47 -16.97 -8.43
N GLU A 38 -29.25 -17.35 -8.79
CA GLU A 38 -28.08 -16.48 -8.91
C GLU A 38 -27.31 -16.79 -10.21
N PRO A 39 -27.91 -16.56 -11.39
CA PRO A 39 -27.33 -16.93 -12.68
C PRO A 39 -25.96 -16.28 -12.97
N GLN A 40 -25.65 -15.18 -12.31
CA GLN A 40 -24.39 -14.47 -12.41
C GLN A 40 -23.24 -15.10 -11.61
N ASN A 41 -23.54 -16.04 -10.69
CA ASN A 41 -22.54 -16.64 -9.80
C ASN A 41 -22.16 -18.07 -10.20
N TYR A 42 -22.85 -18.68 -11.16
CA TYR A 42 -22.65 -20.08 -11.55
C TYR A 42 -22.63 -20.24 -13.06
N THR A 43 -21.85 -21.19 -13.55
CA THR A 43 -21.76 -21.50 -14.98
C THR A 43 -21.55 -22.98 -15.24
N TRP A 44 -22.06 -23.43 -16.38
CA TRP A 44 -21.80 -24.77 -16.89
C TRP A 44 -20.42 -24.81 -17.53
N VAL A 45 -19.57 -25.70 -17.02
CA VAL A 45 -18.24 -25.96 -17.54
C VAL A 45 -18.26 -27.30 -18.26
N LYS A 46 -17.94 -27.26 -19.55
CA LYS A 46 -17.86 -28.45 -20.41
C LYS A 46 -16.63 -29.26 -20.06
N ARG A 47 -16.80 -30.57 -19.88
CA ARG A 47 -15.69 -31.47 -19.58
C ARG A 47 -15.78 -32.77 -20.36
N SER A 48 -14.64 -33.46 -20.47
CA SER A 48 -14.56 -34.78 -21.10
C SER A 48 -15.44 -35.84 -20.40
N GLN A 49 -15.55 -35.75 -19.07
CA GLN A 49 -16.30 -36.69 -18.23
C GLN A 49 -17.70 -36.18 -17.84
N GLY A 50 -18.27 -35.29 -18.66
CA GLY A 50 -19.58 -34.71 -18.44
C GLY A 50 -19.53 -33.35 -17.75
N ASP A 51 -20.49 -32.51 -18.11
CA ASP A 51 -20.55 -31.11 -17.71
C ASP A 51 -20.73 -30.96 -16.20
N LEU A 52 -20.12 -29.91 -15.64
CA LEU A 52 -20.28 -29.54 -14.24
C LEU A 52 -20.82 -28.13 -14.13
N LEU A 53 -21.70 -27.91 -13.16
CA LEU A 53 -22.11 -26.59 -12.76
C LEU A 53 -21.22 -26.11 -11.62
N LEU A 54 -20.40 -25.09 -11.89
CA LEU A 54 -19.41 -24.57 -10.95
C LEU A 54 -19.68 -23.09 -10.64
N ALA A 55 -19.28 -22.67 -9.44
CA ALA A 55 -19.37 -21.27 -9.04
C ALA A 55 -18.22 -20.45 -9.62
N HIS A 56 -18.52 -19.21 -9.99
CA HIS A 56 -17.52 -18.19 -10.30
C HIS A 56 -16.79 -17.74 -9.03
N GLY A 57 -15.51 -17.39 -9.18
CA GLY A 57 -14.77 -16.73 -8.11
C GLY A 57 -15.49 -15.45 -7.70
N ARG A 58 -15.60 -15.16 -6.41
CA ARG A 58 -16.21 -13.90 -5.93
C ARG A 58 -15.70 -13.48 -4.56
N ASP A 59 -16.08 -12.27 -4.18
CA ASP A 59 -16.07 -11.81 -2.80
C ASP A 59 -17.50 -11.82 -2.20
N PRO A 60 -17.68 -11.56 -0.89
CA PRO A 60 -18.99 -11.60 -0.23
C PRO A 60 -19.97 -10.49 -0.64
N TYR A 61 -19.48 -9.43 -1.30
CA TYR A 61 -20.23 -8.20 -1.56
C TYR A 61 -20.64 -8.02 -3.02
N PHE A 62 -19.95 -8.69 -3.95
CA PHE A 62 -20.17 -8.55 -5.39
C PHE A 62 -20.50 -9.89 -6.08
N PRO A 63 -21.17 -9.84 -7.25
CA PRO A 63 -21.33 -10.99 -8.13
C PRO A 63 -20.00 -11.65 -8.53
N GLY A 64 -20.09 -12.89 -8.99
CA GLY A 64 -18.94 -13.63 -9.49
C GLY A 64 -18.23 -13.00 -10.68
N TRP A 65 -16.90 -13.13 -10.70
CA TRP A 65 -16.06 -12.78 -11.83
C TRP A 65 -16.24 -13.84 -12.93
N PRO A 66 -16.84 -13.48 -14.07
CA PRO A 66 -17.36 -14.43 -15.04
C PRO A 66 -16.28 -15.23 -15.79
N ASP A 67 -15.03 -14.80 -15.72
CA ASP A 67 -13.86 -15.42 -16.32
C ASP A 67 -13.10 -16.37 -15.37
N THR A 68 -13.65 -16.61 -14.17
CA THR A 68 -12.98 -17.37 -13.12
C THR A 68 -13.86 -18.49 -12.54
N LEU A 69 -13.26 -19.48 -11.89
CA LEU A 69 -13.92 -20.55 -11.15
C LEU A 69 -13.42 -20.61 -9.71
N GLN A 70 -14.33 -20.66 -8.75
CA GLN A 70 -14.02 -20.61 -7.32
C GLN A 70 -13.40 -21.92 -6.83
N LEU A 71 -12.24 -21.80 -6.18
CA LEU A 71 -11.61 -22.90 -5.44
C LEU A 71 -12.30 -23.14 -4.08
N ASP A 72 -12.45 -24.41 -3.71
CA ASP A 72 -13.05 -24.84 -2.46
C ASP A 72 -11.99 -25.10 -1.38
N TYR A 73 -11.76 -24.10 -0.53
CA TYR A 73 -10.85 -24.21 0.61
C TYR A 73 -11.42 -25.01 1.80
N SER A 74 -12.68 -25.44 1.76
CA SER A 74 -13.19 -26.43 2.74
C SER A 74 -12.67 -27.84 2.46
N ASN A 75 -12.18 -28.09 1.24
CA ASN A 75 -11.51 -29.33 0.86
C ASN A 75 -10.00 -29.25 1.18
N PRO A 76 -9.47 -30.08 2.11
CA PRO A 76 -8.04 -30.09 2.45
C PRO A 76 -7.12 -30.40 1.27
N ALA A 77 -7.59 -31.17 0.28
CA ALA A 77 -6.81 -31.48 -0.91
C ALA A 77 -6.56 -30.23 -1.79
N THR A 78 -7.55 -29.33 -1.87
CA THR A 78 -7.38 -28.02 -2.52
C THR A 78 -6.31 -27.19 -1.82
N GLN A 79 -6.33 -27.15 -0.48
CA GLN A 79 -5.32 -26.40 0.29
C GLN A 79 -3.92 -26.94 0.02
N GLU A 80 -3.74 -28.26 0.06
CA GLU A 80 -2.45 -28.90 -0.23
C GLU A 80 -1.99 -28.65 -1.68
N ALA A 81 -2.91 -28.69 -2.66
CA ALA A 81 -2.59 -28.37 -4.05
C ALA A 81 -2.11 -26.91 -4.23
N MET A 82 -2.77 -25.95 -3.59
CA MET A 82 -2.37 -24.54 -3.63
C MET A 82 -1.02 -24.29 -2.92
N ILE A 83 -0.74 -24.99 -1.82
CA ILE A 83 0.58 -24.94 -1.17
C ILE A 83 1.65 -25.52 -2.10
N ALA A 84 1.36 -26.61 -2.82
CA ALA A 84 2.29 -27.19 -3.78
C ALA A 84 2.61 -26.23 -4.94
N GLU A 85 1.62 -25.51 -5.47
CA GLU A 85 1.84 -24.46 -6.46
C GLU A 85 2.70 -23.31 -5.90
N LEU A 86 2.42 -22.85 -4.67
CA LEU A 86 3.27 -21.84 -4.00
C LEU A 86 4.72 -22.30 -3.87
N LEU A 87 4.98 -23.55 -3.50
CA LEU A 87 6.33 -24.10 -3.39
C LEU A 87 7.07 -24.18 -4.73
N LYS A 88 6.33 -24.41 -5.82
CA LYS A 88 6.85 -24.41 -7.18
C LYS A 88 7.15 -22.99 -7.66
N ILE A 89 6.26 -22.04 -7.39
CA ILE A 89 6.46 -20.61 -7.66
C ILE A 89 7.66 -20.10 -6.86
N GLY A 90 7.80 -20.49 -5.59
CA GLY A 90 8.90 -20.09 -4.73
C GLY A 90 10.29 -20.48 -5.24
N GLY A 91 10.38 -21.46 -6.14
CA GLY A 91 11.63 -21.80 -6.83
C GLY A 91 12.02 -20.87 -7.97
N GLN A 92 11.19 -19.85 -8.28
CA GLN A 92 11.30 -19.00 -9.47
C GLN A 92 11.37 -17.50 -9.14
N CYS A 93 11.10 -17.10 -7.90
CA CYS A 93 11.06 -15.71 -7.46
C CYS A 93 11.52 -15.55 -6.01
N ASP A 94 11.63 -14.31 -5.54
CA ASP A 94 12.04 -13.96 -4.17
C ASP A 94 10.84 -13.67 -3.26
N GLY A 95 9.62 -13.65 -3.82
CA GLY A 95 8.40 -13.41 -3.08
C GLY A 95 7.15 -13.45 -3.95
N VAL A 96 5.99 -13.35 -3.32
CA VAL A 96 4.69 -13.21 -4.00
C VAL A 96 3.85 -12.08 -3.42
N ARG A 97 3.14 -11.38 -4.31
CA ARG A 97 1.95 -10.61 -4.00
C ARG A 97 0.77 -11.58 -4.11
N CYS A 98 0.03 -11.77 -3.03
CA CYS A 98 -1.16 -12.62 -3.03
C CYS A 98 -2.39 -11.76 -3.32
N ASP A 99 -3.03 -12.00 -4.45
CA ASP A 99 -4.27 -11.38 -4.87
C ASP A 99 -5.40 -11.69 -3.88
N MET A 100 -6.17 -10.67 -3.52
CA MET A 100 -7.36 -10.75 -2.66
C MET A 100 -7.18 -11.75 -1.50
N ALA A 101 -6.05 -11.67 -0.80
CA ALA A 101 -5.55 -12.74 0.06
C ALA A 101 -6.48 -13.03 1.25
N MET A 102 -7.29 -12.06 1.66
CA MET A 102 -8.28 -12.20 2.72
C MET A 102 -9.48 -13.08 2.34
N LEU A 103 -9.72 -13.36 1.05
CA LEU A 103 -10.87 -14.19 0.62
C LEU A 103 -10.76 -15.64 1.07
N VAL A 104 -9.55 -16.14 1.30
CA VAL A 104 -9.30 -17.50 1.77
C VAL A 104 -9.20 -17.60 3.30
N LEU A 105 -9.43 -16.50 4.03
CA LEU A 105 -9.57 -16.56 5.49
C LEU A 105 -10.83 -17.37 5.85
N PRO A 106 -10.79 -18.22 6.91
CA PRO A 106 -11.93 -19.05 7.29
C PRO A 106 -13.26 -18.31 7.41
N ASP A 107 -13.27 -17.19 8.13
CA ASP A 107 -14.50 -16.42 8.39
C ASP A 107 -15.05 -15.78 7.10
N VAL A 108 -14.17 -15.30 6.22
CA VAL A 108 -14.56 -14.70 4.95
C VAL A 108 -15.11 -15.78 4.02
N PHE A 109 -14.42 -16.92 3.95
CA PHE A 109 -14.81 -18.05 3.12
C PHE A 109 -16.16 -18.66 3.58
N GLU A 110 -16.35 -18.85 4.88
CA GLU A 110 -17.61 -19.35 5.45
C GLU A 110 -18.77 -18.38 5.20
N ARG A 111 -18.53 -17.06 5.33
CA ARG A 111 -19.54 -16.05 5.01
C ARG A 111 -19.93 -16.07 3.52
N THR A 112 -18.99 -16.31 2.61
CA THR A 112 -19.26 -16.31 1.17
C THR A 112 -19.92 -17.60 0.70
N TRP A 113 -19.53 -18.75 1.25
CA TRP A 113 -19.87 -20.07 0.70
C TRP A 113 -20.65 -20.98 1.65
N GLY A 114 -20.88 -20.56 2.90
CA GLY A 114 -21.57 -21.37 3.92
C GLY A 114 -20.82 -22.63 4.31
N ARG A 115 -19.51 -22.68 4.05
CA ARG A 115 -18.63 -23.83 4.29
C ARG A 115 -17.46 -23.43 5.16
N ARG A 116 -17.12 -24.26 6.14
CA ARG A 116 -15.96 -24.03 7.01
C ARG A 116 -14.68 -24.44 6.30
N ALA A 117 -13.71 -23.54 6.26
CA ALA A 117 -12.36 -23.79 5.77
C ALA A 117 -11.35 -23.81 6.93
N GLY A 118 -10.28 -24.59 6.79
CA GLY A 118 -9.14 -24.55 7.70
C GLY A 118 -8.24 -23.32 7.47
N LEU A 119 -7.36 -23.03 8.42
CA LEU A 119 -6.35 -21.98 8.28
C LEU A 119 -5.32 -22.36 7.20
N PHE A 120 -5.34 -21.66 6.07
CA PHE A 120 -4.44 -21.90 4.95
C PHE A 120 -3.10 -21.18 5.09
N TRP A 121 -3.12 -19.86 5.29
CA TRP A 121 -1.93 -19.00 5.17
C TRP A 121 -0.78 -19.31 6.13
N PRO A 122 -1.00 -19.58 7.44
CA PRO A 122 0.10 -19.88 8.35
C PRO A 122 0.86 -21.15 7.92
N GLN A 123 0.13 -22.19 7.49
CA GLN A 123 0.73 -23.42 6.99
C GLN A 123 1.45 -23.18 5.65
N ALA A 124 0.82 -22.45 4.73
CA ALA A 124 1.38 -22.16 3.41
C ALA A 124 2.68 -21.35 3.50
N THR A 125 2.66 -20.24 4.24
CA THR A 125 3.82 -19.35 4.39
C THR A 125 4.98 -20.04 5.11
N GLN A 126 4.69 -20.83 6.16
CA GLN A 126 5.71 -21.60 6.87
C GLN A 126 6.40 -22.61 5.94
N ARG A 127 5.63 -23.43 5.20
CA ARG A 127 6.21 -24.45 4.31
C ARG A 127 7.07 -23.85 3.20
N VAL A 128 6.69 -22.69 2.67
CA VAL A 128 7.52 -21.98 1.69
C VAL A 128 8.80 -21.48 2.33
N ARG A 129 8.74 -20.89 3.53
CA ARG A 129 9.93 -20.40 4.24
C ARG A 129 10.86 -21.50 4.74
N ASP A 130 10.34 -22.68 5.06
CA ASP A 130 11.16 -23.85 5.39
C ASP A 130 12.10 -24.22 4.22
N LYS A 131 11.67 -23.97 2.98
CA LYS A 131 12.46 -24.22 1.76
C LYS A 131 13.22 -22.98 1.27
N TYR A 132 12.63 -21.80 1.43
CA TYR A 132 13.15 -20.52 0.96
C TYR A 132 13.07 -19.47 2.11
N PRO A 133 14.05 -19.43 3.02
CA PRO A 133 13.94 -18.69 4.29
C PRO A 133 13.68 -17.18 4.14
N ASP A 134 14.21 -16.55 3.09
CA ASP A 134 14.09 -15.11 2.84
C ASP A 134 12.89 -14.74 1.94
N PHE A 135 11.95 -15.67 1.72
CA PHE A 135 10.83 -15.48 0.80
C PHE A 135 9.80 -14.49 1.36
N CYS A 136 9.47 -13.47 0.56
CA CYS A 136 8.62 -12.35 0.96
C CYS A 136 7.16 -12.56 0.53
N PHE A 137 6.22 -12.38 1.45
CA PHE A 137 4.79 -12.41 1.18
C PHE A 137 4.17 -11.02 1.36
N MET A 138 3.48 -10.53 0.32
CA MET A 138 2.69 -9.31 0.37
C MET A 138 1.21 -9.62 0.13
N ALA A 139 0.33 -9.23 1.05
CA ALA A 139 -1.11 -9.39 0.90
C ALA A 139 -1.70 -8.18 0.17
N GLU A 140 -2.40 -8.42 -0.94
CA GLU A 140 -3.53 -7.55 -1.26
C GLU A 140 -4.65 -7.86 -0.28
N VAL A 141 -5.14 -6.82 0.40
CA VAL A 141 -6.12 -6.94 1.46
C VAL A 141 -6.93 -5.66 1.58
N TYR A 142 -8.20 -5.85 1.95
CA TYR A 142 -9.17 -4.78 2.21
C TYR A 142 -9.98 -5.11 3.48
N TRP A 143 -10.92 -4.23 3.84
CA TRP A 143 -11.89 -4.41 4.94
C TRP A 143 -11.29 -4.40 6.36
N ASP A 144 -10.23 -3.61 6.58
CA ASP A 144 -9.55 -3.52 7.88
C ASP A 144 -8.92 -4.85 8.34
N LEU A 145 -8.60 -5.73 7.39
CA LEU A 145 -8.00 -7.05 7.65
C LEU A 145 -6.47 -7.04 7.49
N GLU A 146 -5.84 -5.88 7.27
CA GLU A 146 -4.39 -5.74 7.11
C GLU A 146 -3.66 -6.37 8.29
N TRP A 147 -4.03 -5.99 9.52
CA TRP A 147 -3.41 -6.56 10.73
C TRP A 147 -3.63 -8.06 10.83
N THR A 148 -4.84 -8.55 10.53
CA THR A 148 -5.16 -9.97 10.51
C THR A 148 -4.25 -10.73 9.55
N MET A 149 -4.08 -10.22 8.32
CA MET A 149 -3.20 -10.82 7.31
C MET A 149 -1.74 -10.81 7.74
N LEU A 150 -1.27 -9.73 8.37
CA LEU A 150 0.08 -9.67 8.94
C LEU A 150 0.30 -10.74 10.03
N GLN A 151 -0.74 -11.12 10.79
CA GLN A 151 -0.67 -12.23 11.75
C GLN A 151 -0.75 -13.62 11.08
N GLN A 152 -1.19 -13.72 9.82
CA GLN A 152 -1.20 -14.96 9.05
C GLN A 152 0.16 -15.33 8.44
N GLY A 153 1.21 -14.53 8.69
CA GLY A 153 2.56 -14.78 8.22
C GLY A 153 3.02 -13.89 7.05
N PHE A 154 2.21 -12.92 6.61
CA PHE A 154 2.60 -11.97 5.55
C PHE A 154 3.61 -10.94 6.04
N ASP A 155 4.61 -10.59 5.23
CA ASP A 155 5.59 -9.55 5.56
C ASP A 155 4.97 -8.16 5.39
N TYR A 156 4.20 -7.98 4.31
CA TYR A 156 3.54 -6.72 3.97
C TYR A 156 2.04 -6.90 3.69
N ALA A 157 1.27 -5.84 3.91
CA ALA A 157 -0.13 -5.72 3.53
C ALA A 157 -0.35 -4.41 2.76
N TYR A 158 -1.23 -4.41 1.76
CA TYR A 158 -1.65 -3.19 1.06
C TYR A 158 -2.20 -2.15 2.04
N ASP A 159 -1.82 -0.88 1.87
CA ASP A 159 -2.35 0.23 2.65
C ASP A 159 -3.44 0.99 1.90
N LYS A 160 -4.57 0.33 1.69
CA LYS A 160 -5.70 0.96 1.00
C LYS A 160 -6.28 2.12 1.80
N ARG A 161 -6.24 2.02 3.13
CA ARG A 161 -6.76 3.05 4.05
C ARG A 161 -6.03 4.39 3.90
N LEU A 162 -4.70 4.40 3.82
CA LEU A 162 -3.96 5.64 3.57
C LEU A 162 -4.32 6.22 2.21
N TYR A 163 -4.36 5.40 1.17
CA TYR A 163 -4.72 5.84 -0.18
C TYR A 163 -6.11 6.51 -0.20
N ASP A 164 -7.13 5.88 0.39
CA ASP A 164 -8.49 6.44 0.42
C ASP A 164 -8.54 7.77 1.19
N ARG A 165 -7.89 7.84 2.36
CA ARG A 165 -7.84 9.07 3.18
C ARG A 165 -7.11 10.22 2.48
N LEU A 166 -6.06 9.90 1.71
CA LEU A 166 -5.39 10.90 0.89
C LEU A 166 -6.30 11.38 -0.24
N ARG A 167 -7.01 10.47 -0.92
CA ARG A 167 -7.97 10.82 -1.97
C ARG A 167 -9.10 11.71 -1.46
N ASP A 168 -9.56 11.49 -0.23
CA ASP A 168 -10.59 12.31 0.41
C ASP A 168 -10.11 13.74 0.72
N GLY A 169 -8.79 13.98 0.77
CA GLY A 169 -8.22 15.33 0.80
C GLY A 169 -8.22 16.02 2.18
N HIS A 170 -8.38 15.26 3.27
CA HIS A 170 -8.41 15.79 4.64
C HIS A 170 -7.19 15.32 5.45
N ALA A 171 -6.50 16.27 6.12
CA ALA A 171 -5.27 15.98 6.86
C ALA A 171 -5.47 15.11 8.11
N GLN A 172 -6.57 15.31 8.85
CA GLN A 172 -6.80 14.63 10.14
C GLN A 172 -6.90 13.10 10.03
N PRO A 173 -7.74 12.51 9.15
CA PRO A 173 -7.78 11.05 9.00
C PRO A 173 -6.43 10.45 8.59
N VAL A 174 -5.66 11.18 7.78
CA VAL A 174 -4.31 10.76 7.36
C VAL A 174 -3.36 10.77 8.56
N ARG A 175 -3.35 11.82 9.40
CA ARG A 175 -2.57 11.82 10.66
C ARG A 175 -2.97 10.67 11.57
N ASP A 176 -4.26 10.46 11.77
CA ASP A 176 -4.77 9.41 12.66
C ASP A 176 -4.36 8.00 12.17
N HIS A 177 -4.21 7.81 10.85
CA HIS A 177 -3.63 6.59 10.28
C HIS A 177 -2.18 6.38 10.73
N LEU A 178 -1.38 7.43 10.64
CA LEU A 178 0.05 7.40 10.90
C LEU A 178 0.38 7.36 12.40
N ARG A 179 -0.61 7.55 13.29
CA ARG A 179 -0.45 7.37 14.75
C ARG A 179 -0.30 5.90 15.16
N ALA A 180 -0.70 4.94 14.33
CA ALA A 180 -0.56 3.53 14.67
C ALA A 180 0.92 3.09 14.79
N GLY A 181 1.16 2.01 15.54
CA GLY A 181 2.50 1.55 15.89
C GLY A 181 3.40 1.23 14.70
N LEU A 182 4.71 1.38 14.87
CA LEU A 182 5.69 1.11 13.80
C LEU A 182 5.76 -0.37 13.41
N ASP A 183 5.40 -1.28 14.30
CA ASP A 183 5.22 -2.71 14.03
C ASP A 183 4.13 -2.96 12.97
N TYR A 184 3.17 -2.05 12.86
CA TYR A 184 2.18 -2.02 11.79
C TYR A 184 2.65 -1.17 10.60
N GLN A 185 3.02 0.10 10.82
CA GLN A 185 3.36 1.04 9.74
C GLN A 185 4.52 0.57 8.86
N ASN A 186 5.52 -0.12 9.41
CA ASN A 186 6.65 -0.66 8.64
C ASN A 186 6.25 -1.82 7.71
N ARG A 187 5.13 -2.47 7.97
CA ARG A 187 4.61 -3.64 7.25
C ARG A 187 3.49 -3.29 6.28
N LEU A 188 3.28 -1.99 6.04
CA LEU A 188 2.31 -1.50 5.07
C LEU A 188 2.97 -1.17 3.73
N ALA A 189 2.37 -1.62 2.64
CA ALA A 189 2.75 -1.25 1.28
C ALA A 189 2.06 0.06 0.89
N ARG A 190 2.87 1.11 0.82
CA ARG A 190 2.46 2.48 0.51
C ARG A 190 2.43 2.67 -1.00
N PHE A 191 1.26 2.96 -1.56
CA PHE A 191 1.08 3.21 -2.98
C PHE A 191 0.16 4.42 -3.20
N MET A 192 0.31 5.05 -4.36
CA MET A 192 -0.58 6.11 -4.84
C MET A 192 -1.55 5.62 -5.93
N GLU A 193 -1.22 4.49 -6.55
CA GLU A 193 -2.01 3.81 -7.58
C GLU A 193 -1.49 2.38 -7.73
N ASN A 194 -2.31 1.51 -8.32
CA ASN A 194 -1.93 0.16 -8.74
C ASN A 194 -2.74 -0.19 -10.01
N HIS A 195 -2.93 -1.48 -10.33
CA HIS A 195 -3.70 -1.89 -11.51
C HIS A 195 -5.22 -1.77 -11.33
N ASP A 196 -5.70 -1.77 -10.09
CA ASP A 196 -7.12 -1.67 -9.75
C ASP A 196 -7.59 -0.23 -9.51
N GLU A 197 -6.69 0.58 -8.97
CA GLU A 197 -6.96 1.96 -8.65
C GLU A 197 -6.78 2.89 -9.86
N PRO A 198 -7.56 3.98 -9.92
CA PRO A 198 -7.32 5.06 -10.87
C PRO A 198 -5.87 5.56 -10.85
N ARG A 199 -5.40 6.05 -11.99
CA ARG A 199 -4.09 6.70 -12.07
C ARG A 199 -4.04 7.90 -11.14
N ALA A 200 -2.97 8.04 -10.38
CA ALA A 200 -2.75 9.14 -9.45
C ALA A 200 -2.78 10.49 -10.18
N ALA A 201 -2.11 10.58 -11.32
CA ALA A 201 -2.09 11.80 -12.15
C ALA A 201 -3.46 12.17 -12.75
N ALA A 202 -4.40 11.22 -12.83
CA ALA A 202 -5.77 11.49 -13.26
C ALA A 202 -6.72 11.81 -12.08
N THR A 203 -6.31 11.49 -10.87
CA THR A 203 -7.13 11.58 -9.65
C THR A 203 -6.78 12.80 -8.82
N PHE A 204 -5.49 13.09 -8.69
CA PHE A 204 -4.97 14.17 -7.86
C PHE A 204 -4.55 15.35 -8.74
N PRO A 205 -5.06 16.57 -8.50
CA PRO A 205 -4.46 17.78 -9.04
C PRO A 205 -2.98 17.88 -8.64
N ILE A 206 -2.16 18.55 -9.45
CA ILE A 206 -0.69 18.52 -9.32
C ILE A 206 -0.17 18.82 -7.89
N GLY A 207 -0.73 19.82 -7.20
CA GLY A 207 -0.34 20.16 -5.83
C GLY A 207 -0.67 19.03 -4.84
N THR A 208 -1.90 18.53 -4.88
CA THR A 208 -2.34 17.39 -4.05
C THR A 208 -1.57 16.12 -4.39
N HIS A 209 -1.24 15.88 -5.66
CA HIS A 209 -0.46 14.73 -6.11
C HIS A 209 0.91 14.72 -5.43
N GLN A 210 1.63 15.84 -5.49
CA GLN A 210 2.94 15.98 -4.87
C GLN A 210 2.86 15.85 -3.35
N ALA A 211 1.84 16.46 -2.74
CA ALA A 211 1.58 16.37 -1.30
C ALA A 211 1.34 14.92 -0.85
N ALA A 212 0.43 14.22 -1.53
CA ALA A 212 0.10 12.84 -1.24
C ALA A 212 1.30 11.91 -1.48
N ALA A 213 2.06 12.10 -2.56
CA ALA A 213 3.26 11.30 -2.82
C ALA A 213 4.33 11.48 -1.73
N VAL A 214 4.55 12.71 -1.24
CA VAL A 214 5.49 12.96 -0.13
C VAL A 214 5.03 12.25 1.14
N ILE A 215 3.74 12.34 1.49
CA ILE A 215 3.18 11.64 2.66
C ILE A 215 3.34 10.13 2.50
N THR A 216 2.89 9.57 1.37
CA THR A 216 2.88 8.13 1.11
C THR A 216 4.28 7.53 1.14
N TYR A 217 5.23 8.10 0.39
CA TYR A 217 6.51 7.45 0.18
C TYR A 217 7.56 7.78 1.25
N LEU A 218 7.46 8.94 1.91
CA LEU A 218 8.37 9.29 3.01
C LEU A 218 7.87 8.81 4.39
N SER A 219 6.66 8.26 4.48
CA SER A 219 6.21 7.50 5.66
C SER A 219 6.87 6.11 5.71
N PRO A 220 6.89 5.43 6.88
CA PRO A 220 7.43 4.07 7.01
C PRO A 220 6.62 3.05 6.20
N GLY A 221 7.26 1.97 5.75
CA GLY A 221 6.61 0.90 4.97
C GLY A 221 7.32 0.54 3.67
N LEU A 222 6.75 -0.38 2.90
CA LEU A 222 7.20 -0.72 1.56
C LEU A 222 6.75 0.37 0.58
N ARG A 223 7.65 0.90 -0.26
CA ARG A 223 7.32 1.95 -1.23
C ARG A 223 6.96 1.30 -2.56
N PHE A 224 5.68 1.30 -2.90
CA PHE A 224 5.15 0.57 -4.04
C PHE A 224 4.72 1.54 -5.16
N PHE A 225 5.54 1.58 -6.21
CA PHE A 225 5.31 2.43 -7.39
C PHE A 225 4.76 1.59 -8.54
N HIS A 226 3.69 2.07 -9.15
CA HIS A 226 3.11 1.43 -10.32
C HIS A 226 3.75 1.95 -11.62
N GLN A 227 3.81 1.10 -12.65
CA GLN A 227 4.44 1.45 -13.93
C GLN A 227 3.78 2.70 -14.54
N GLY A 228 4.60 3.65 -14.99
CA GLY A 228 4.13 4.89 -15.61
C GLY A 228 3.71 5.98 -14.62
N GLN A 229 3.67 5.71 -13.31
CA GLN A 229 3.29 6.70 -12.30
C GLN A 229 4.29 7.86 -12.28
N LEU A 230 5.58 7.55 -12.37
CA LEU A 230 6.65 8.54 -12.37
C LEU A 230 6.57 9.47 -13.58
N GLN A 231 6.07 8.97 -14.71
CA GLN A 231 5.86 9.72 -15.95
C GLN A 231 4.55 10.51 -15.98
N GLY A 232 3.71 10.40 -14.93
CA GLY A 232 2.43 11.09 -14.87
C GLY A 232 1.35 10.55 -15.82
N ARG A 233 1.43 9.28 -16.24
CA ARG A 233 0.41 8.72 -17.14
C ARG A 233 -0.96 8.68 -16.47
N THR A 234 -1.99 8.98 -17.26
CA THR A 234 -3.37 9.22 -16.80
C THR A 234 -4.35 8.12 -17.20
N LYS A 235 -4.02 7.29 -18.19
CA LYS A 235 -4.91 6.21 -18.65
C LYS A 235 -4.68 4.94 -17.84
N ARG A 236 -5.74 4.47 -17.17
CA ARG A 236 -5.77 3.13 -16.59
C ARG A 236 -5.81 2.09 -17.71
N ILE A 237 -4.94 1.09 -17.62
CA ILE A 237 -4.86 -0.01 -18.57
C ILE A 237 -5.62 -1.18 -17.95
N SER A 238 -6.55 -1.76 -18.71
CA SER A 238 -7.23 -2.98 -18.29
C SER A 238 -6.24 -4.16 -18.34
N PRO A 239 -6.18 -5.02 -17.31
CA PRO A 239 -5.31 -6.19 -17.31
C PRO A 239 -5.67 -7.18 -18.44
N HIS A 240 -6.90 -7.14 -18.96
CA HIS A 240 -7.33 -7.94 -20.10
C HIS A 240 -6.76 -7.44 -21.45
N LEU A 241 -6.12 -6.27 -21.48
CA LEU A 241 -5.52 -5.69 -22.68
C LEU A 241 -4.01 -5.89 -22.67
N VAL A 242 -3.49 -6.58 -23.69
CA VAL A 242 -2.05 -6.69 -23.98
C VAL A 242 -1.49 -5.46 -24.70
N ARG A 243 -2.11 -4.29 -24.53
CA ARG A 243 -1.72 -3.03 -25.16
C ARG A 243 -2.03 -1.83 -24.28
N ALA A 244 -1.21 -0.80 -24.40
CA ALA A 244 -1.36 0.47 -23.71
C ALA A 244 -1.32 1.63 -24.72
N PRO A 245 -2.03 2.74 -24.47
CA PRO A 245 -1.82 3.96 -25.23
C PRO A 245 -0.40 4.49 -24.98
N GLN A 246 0.18 5.13 -26.00
CA GLN A 246 1.36 5.96 -25.79
C GLN A 246 0.89 7.27 -25.16
N GLU A 247 1.49 7.63 -24.03
CA GLU A 247 1.21 8.89 -23.34
C GLU A 247 2.53 9.68 -23.26
N PRO A 248 2.50 11.00 -23.52
CA PRO A 248 3.67 11.84 -23.30
C PRO A 248 4.05 11.83 -21.81
N VAL A 249 5.33 12.05 -21.53
CA VAL A 249 5.82 12.20 -20.16
C VAL A 249 5.43 13.58 -19.65
N ASP A 250 4.89 13.65 -18.45
CA ASP A 250 4.80 14.92 -17.70
C ASP A 250 6.17 15.20 -17.06
N GLU A 251 6.96 16.07 -17.68
CA GLU A 251 8.31 16.45 -17.23
C GLU A 251 8.32 17.04 -15.80
N GLY A 252 7.24 17.70 -15.39
CA GLY A 252 7.10 18.29 -14.06
C GLY A 252 6.96 17.22 -12.99
N LEU A 253 6.08 16.24 -13.21
CA LEU A 253 5.91 15.08 -12.33
C LEU A 253 7.14 14.18 -12.36
N GLU A 254 7.73 13.93 -13.52
CA GLU A 254 8.93 13.10 -13.62
C GLU A 254 10.11 13.74 -12.86
N GLY A 255 10.31 15.05 -13.02
CA GLY A 255 11.30 15.80 -12.25
C GLY A 255 11.04 15.77 -10.74
N PHE A 256 9.77 15.89 -10.32
CA PHE A 256 9.38 15.74 -8.91
C PHE A 256 9.71 14.34 -8.37
N TYR A 257 9.33 13.28 -9.09
CA TYR A 257 9.60 11.91 -8.67
C TYR A 257 11.09 11.56 -8.66
N LYS A 258 11.89 12.12 -9.58
CA LYS A 258 13.35 12.00 -9.55
C LYS A 258 13.91 12.54 -8.22
N ARG A 259 13.51 13.75 -7.82
CA ARG A 259 13.91 14.34 -6.51
C ARG A 259 13.43 13.50 -5.33
N LEU A 260 12.18 13.02 -5.37
CA LEU A 260 11.63 12.16 -4.32
C LEU A 260 12.43 10.85 -4.18
N LEU A 261 12.81 10.25 -5.30
CA LEU A 261 13.65 9.05 -5.33
C LEU A 261 15.06 9.33 -4.80
N ASP A 262 15.62 10.51 -5.05
CA ASP A 262 16.90 10.91 -4.46
C ASP A 262 16.84 11.05 -2.95
N VAL A 263 15.73 11.56 -2.39
CA VAL A 263 15.47 11.53 -0.94
C VAL A 263 15.37 10.08 -0.44
N LEU A 264 14.58 9.23 -1.12
CA LEU A 264 14.39 7.82 -0.74
C LEU A 264 15.67 6.98 -0.82
N ARG A 265 16.66 7.39 -1.60
CA ARG A 265 17.97 6.71 -1.68
C ARG A 265 18.83 6.93 -0.44
N GLN A 266 18.56 7.98 0.35
CA GLN A 266 19.33 8.28 1.54
C GLN A 266 19.17 7.16 2.58
N PRO A 267 20.25 6.69 3.24
CA PRO A 267 20.17 5.60 4.23
C PRO A 267 19.18 5.86 5.36
N ILE A 268 19.00 7.13 5.75
CA ILE A 268 18.04 7.54 6.79
C ILE A 268 16.59 7.11 6.49
N MET A 269 16.22 6.95 5.22
CA MET A 269 14.87 6.51 4.82
C MET A 269 14.65 5.00 4.99
N ARG A 270 15.71 4.24 5.28
CA ARG A 270 15.69 2.79 5.52
C ARG A 270 16.02 2.46 6.97
N ASP A 271 17.09 3.07 7.48
CA ASP A 271 17.70 2.72 8.78
C ASP A 271 17.43 3.77 9.87
N GLY A 272 16.73 4.85 9.52
CA GLY A 272 16.41 5.94 10.45
C GLY A 272 15.22 5.61 11.36
N GLN A 273 15.16 6.32 12.48
CA GLN A 273 14.00 6.31 13.37
C GLN A 273 12.99 7.34 12.88
N TRP A 274 11.77 6.90 12.62
CA TRP A 274 10.67 7.75 12.21
C TRP A 274 9.82 8.18 13.41
N GLN A 275 9.34 9.42 13.38
CA GLN A 275 8.40 9.94 14.37
C GLN A 275 7.38 10.90 13.74
N LEU A 276 6.09 10.68 14.01
CA LEU A 276 5.04 11.67 13.75
C LEU A 276 5.18 12.85 14.70
N LEU A 277 5.06 14.07 14.20
CA LEU A 277 5.20 15.29 14.99
C LEU A 277 3.84 15.96 15.21
N GLU A 278 3.70 16.57 16.38
CA GLU A 278 2.51 17.35 16.73
C GLU A 278 2.66 18.80 16.24
N CYS A 279 1.61 19.28 15.59
CA CYS A 279 1.45 20.67 15.22
C CYS A 279 0.67 21.40 16.33
N ALA A 280 0.99 22.66 16.56
CA ALA A 280 0.27 23.53 17.47
C ALA A 280 -0.24 24.79 16.76
N PRO A 281 -1.34 25.39 17.26
CA PRO A 281 -1.84 26.67 16.74
C PRO A 281 -0.75 27.74 16.74
N ALA A 282 -0.66 28.50 15.65
CA ALA A 282 0.25 29.64 15.57
C ALA A 282 -0.15 30.78 16.53
N TRP A 283 -1.45 30.89 16.84
CA TRP A 283 -2.05 31.79 17.82
C TRP A 283 -3.38 31.21 18.29
N GLU A 284 -3.96 31.76 19.35
CA GLU A 284 -5.26 31.31 19.89
C GLU A 284 -6.37 31.42 18.83
N GLY A 285 -7.12 30.33 18.63
CA GLY A 285 -8.20 30.26 17.64
C GLY A 285 -7.74 30.07 16.18
N ASN A 286 -6.43 30.01 15.91
CA ASN A 286 -5.96 29.51 14.62
C ASN A 286 -6.38 28.03 14.49
N TRP A 287 -7.17 27.68 13.48
CA TRP A 287 -7.60 26.30 13.22
C TRP A 287 -6.78 25.62 12.13
N THR A 288 -6.06 26.40 11.31
CA THR A 288 -5.33 25.89 10.13
C THR A 288 -4.12 25.04 10.49
N TRP A 289 -3.66 25.05 11.74
CA TRP A 289 -2.61 24.12 12.21
C TRP A 289 -2.99 22.65 12.05
N ASP A 290 -4.29 22.34 12.10
CA ASP A 290 -4.82 20.99 11.94
C ASP A 290 -4.82 20.55 10.45
N CYS A 291 -4.42 21.42 9.53
CA CYS A 291 -4.23 21.07 8.11
C CYS A 291 -2.87 20.41 7.82
N PHE A 292 -1.95 20.38 8.79
CA PHE A 292 -0.59 19.91 8.56
C PHE A 292 -0.41 18.42 8.85
N LEU A 293 0.47 17.79 8.08
CA LEU A 293 1.17 16.57 8.46
C LEU A 293 2.66 16.89 8.60
N ALA A 294 3.23 16.53 9.75
CA ALA A 294 4.64 16.70 10.02
C ALA A 294 5.21 15.41 10.60
N PHE A 295 6.36 14.97 10.09
CA PHE A 295 7.07 13.82 10.63
C PHE A 295 8.58 13.98 10.40
N ALA A 296 9.37 13.34 11.24
CA ALA A 296 10.82 13.38 11.17
C ALA A 296 11.41 11.98 10.98
N TRP A 297 12.58 11.95 10.33
CA TRP A 297 13.49 10.81 10.38
C TRP A 297 14.80 11.24 11.05
N GLN A 298 15.34 10.39 11.91
CA GLN A 298 16.65 10.57 12.54
C GLN A 298 17.55 9.37 12.27
N GLY A 299 18.71 9.62 11.66
CA GLY A 299 19.70 8.59 11.39
C GLY A 299 20.72 8.43 12.52
N PRO A 300 21.45 7.31 12.57
CA PRO A 300 22.42 7.02 13.62
C PRO A 300 23.61 8.00 13.64
N SER A 301 23.92 8.65 12.52
CA SER A 301 24.99 9.66 12.41
C SER A 301 24.56 11.07 12.83
N GLY A 302 23.35 11.24 13.38
CA GLY A 302 22.78 12.54 13.72
C GLY A 302 22.17 13.31 12.54
N HIS A 303 22.20 12.74 11.33
CA HIS A 303 21.47 13.29 10.19
C HIS A 303 19.95 13.25 10.45
N ARG A 304 19.24 14.32 10.09
CA ARG A 304 17.82 14.51 10.37
C ARG A 304 17.10 15.03 9.14
N LEU A 305 15.96 14.42 8.83
CA LEU A 305 14.99 14.94 7.87
C LEU A 305 13.72 15.35 8.61
N LEU A 306 13.18 16.50 8.25
CA LEU A 306 11.89 17.00 8.70
C LEU A 306 10.98 17.17 7.48
N ILE A 307 9.89 16.42 7.45
CA ILE A 307 8.91 16.45 6.37
C ILE A 307 7.69 17.22 6.87
N ILE A 308 7.25 18.20 6.10
CA ILE A 308 6.12 19.07 6.39
C ILE A 308 5.23 19.14 5.15
N VAL A 309 3.94 18.92 5.34
CA VAL A 309 2.95 19.02 4.27
C VAL A 309 1.74 19.78 4.80
N ASN A 310 1.39 20.90 4.16
CA ASN A 310 0.06 21.50 4.32
C ASN A 310 -0.92 20.75 3.43
N TYR A 311 -1.65 19.78 3.97
CA TYR A 311 -2.56 18.93 3.21
C TYR A 311 -3.98 19.52 3.21
N ALA A 312 -4.10 20.72 2.67
CA ALA A 312 -5.36 21.46 2.57
C ALA A 312 -5.36 22.45 1.38
N PRO A 313 -6.56 22.87 0.92
CA PRO A 313 -6.71 23.83 -0.19
C PRO A 313 -6.48 25.30 0.21
N ASN A 314 -6.17 25.59 1.48
CA ASN A 314 -5.93 26.93 2.00
C ASN A 314 -4.50 27.10 2.49
N GLN A 315 -4.05 28.36 2.57
CA GLN A 315 -2.83 28.70 3.30
C GLN A 315 -3.04 28.41 4.78
N SER A 316 -2.03 27.84 5.42
CA SER A 316 -2.12 27.34 6.79
C SER A 316 -0.91 27.75 7.60
N GLN A 317 -1.08 27.91 8.92
CA GLN A 317 -0.02 28.29 9.83
C GLN A 317 0.02 27.34 11.04
N CYS A 318 1.21 27.02 11.52
CA CYS A 318 1.37 26.27 12.77
C CYS A 318 2.78 26.46 13.35
N TYR A 319 2.96 25.95 14.57
CA TYR A 319 4.27 25.55 15.08
C TYR A 319 4.39 24.04 15.02
N VAL A 320 5.53 23.52 14.53
CA VAL A 320 5.87 22.10 14.60
C VAL A 320 6.89 21.88 15.71
N HIS A 321 6.55 21.03 16.68
CA HIS A 321 7.46 20.66 17.74
C HIS A 321 8.48 19.64 17.23
N LEU A 322 9.76 19.98 17.31
CA LEU A 322 10.83 19.09 16.86
C LEU A 322 11.21 18.13 17.99
N PRO A 323 11.45 16.84 17.69
CA PRO A 323 11.73 15.84 18.72
C PRO A 323 13.18 15.86 19.21
N PHE A 324 13.99 16.81 18.73
CA PHE A 324 15.43 16.84 18.96
C PHE A 324 15.79 17.71 20.18
N THR A 325 16.52 17.15 21.13
CA THR A 325 16.84 17.80 22.42
C THR A 325 18.18 18.55 22.43
N ASP A 326 18.95 18.44 21.35
CA ASP A 326 20.32 18.96 21.19
C ASP A 326 20.40 20.13 20.19
N LEU A 327 19.29 20.84 19.96
CA LEU A 327 19.25 21.97 19.03
C LEU A 327 19.83 23.24 19.68
N ASN A 328 19.61 23.44 20.98
CA ASN A 328 19.95 24.65 21.73
C ASN A 328 21.42 25.06 21.61
N GLY A 329 21.66 26.37 21.56
CA GLY A 329 23.02 26.94 21.52
C GLY A 329 23.78 26.73 20.21
N SER A 330 23.07 26.44 19.11
CA SER A 330 23.67 26.27 17.78
C SER A 330 22.79 26.88 16.69
N GLN A 331 23.39 27.27 15.58
CA GLN A 331 22.66 27.70 14.39
C GLN A 331 22.39 26.49 13.49
N TRP A 332 21.18 26.42 12.96
CA TRP A 332 20.73 25.31 12.12
C TRP A 332 20.32 25.80 10.75
N ARG A 333 20.81 25.11 9.73
CA ARG A 333 20.41 25.32 8.34
C ARG A 333 19.40 24.23 7.95
N LEU A 334 18.22 24.65 7.53
CA LEU A 334 17.18 23.78 6.97
C LEU A 334 17.25 23.89 5.45
N VAL A 335 17.64 22.80 4.79
CA VAL A 335 17.78 22.74 3.32
C VAL A 335 16.65 21.88 2.76
N ASP A 336 15.73 22.47 2.01
CA ASP A 336 14.67 21.70 1.34
C ASP A 336 15.31 20.79 0.28
N GLN A 337 15.01 19.50 0.33
CA GLN A 337 15.51 18.51 -0.62
C GLN A 337 14.60 18.39 -1.86
N MET A 338 13.38 18.93 -1.79
CA MET A 338 12.40 18.89 -2.87
C MET A 338 12.29 20.21 -3.65
N ALA A 339 12.92 21.27 -3.15
CA ALA A 339 12.97 22.61 -3.74
C ALA A 339 14.31 23.30 -3.40
N GLU A 340 14.54 24.53 -3.86
CA GLU A 340 15.81 25.25 -3.65
C GLU A 340 15.84 26.10 -2.36
N ALA A 341 14.82 25.99 -1.51
CA ALA A 341 14.69 26.83 -0.33
C ALA A 341 15.68 26.46 0.77
N VAL A 342 16.34 27.46 1.35
CA VAL A 342 17.25 27.31 2.49
C VAL A 342 16.89 28.33 3.57
N TYR A 343 16.76 27.85 4.80
CA TYR A 343 16.45 28.68 5.96
C TYR A 343 17.52 28.54 7.04
N GLU A 344 17.86 29.65 7.68
CA GLU A 344 18.72 29.69 8.86
C GLU A 344 17.83 29.89 10.09
N ARG A 345 18.06 29.13 11.14
CA ARG A 345 17.27 29.15 12.38
C ARG A 345 18.15 29.04 13.60
N ASP A 346 17.82 29.82 14.62
CA ASP A 346 18.41 29.66 15.94
C ASP A 346 17.88 28.37 16.59
N GLY A 347 18.78 27.51 17.04
CA GLY A 347 18.43 26.23 17.64
C GLY A 347 17.76 26.34 19.00
N SER A 348 17.99 27.43 19.73
CA SER A 348 17.33 27.72 21.01
C SER A 348 15.86 28.04 20.77
N ASP A 349 15.55 28.84 19.74
CA ASP A 349 14.17 29.10 19.32
C ASP A 349 13.48 27.83 18.80
N LEU A 350 14.15 27.03 17.96
CA LEU A 350 13.60 25.77 17.47
C LEU A 350 13.27 24.80 18.61
N GLN A 351 14.10 24.73 19.65
CA GLN A 351 13.86 23.85 20.80
C GLN A 351 12.77 24.39 21.72
N ALA A 352 12.73 25.70 21.95
CA ALA A 352 11.79 26.31 22.89
C ALA A 352 10.37 26.46 22.31
N ARG A 353 10.24 26.79 21.03
CA ARG A 353 8.96 27.14 20.38
C ARG A 353 8.58 26.23 19.23
N GLY A 354 9.51 25.43 18.71
CA GLY A 354 9.32 24.68 17.48
C GLY A 354 9.56 25.53 16.23
N LEU A 355 9.29 24.94 15.06
CA LEU A 355 9.40 25.61 13.77
C LEU A 355 8.07 26.28 13.41
N TYR A 356 8.05 27.61 13.34
CA TYR A 356 6.92 28.34 12.77
C TYR A 356 6.82 28.11 11.26
N LEU A 357 5.60 27.88 10.79
CA LEU A 357 5.27 27.67 9.39
C LEU A 357 4.12 28.59 8.98
N ASP A 358 4.26 29.19 7.79
CA ASP A 358 3.20 29.85 7.05
C ASP A 358 3.27 29.35 5.60
N THR A 359 2.36 28.46 5.26
CA THR A 359 2.56 27.52 4.14
C THR A 359 1.39 27.58 3.18
N PRO A 360 1.64 27.81 1.86
CA PRO A 360 0.59 27.78 0.84
C PRO A 360 -0.16 26.44 0.78
N PRO A 361 -1.34 26.39 0.12
CA PRO A 361 -2.08 25.16 -0.11
C PRO A 361 -1.22 24.05 -0.71
N TRP A 362 -1.38 22.82 -0.22
CA TRP A 362 -0.72 21.60 -0.74
C TRP A 362 0.82 21.62 -0.75
N LYS A 363 1.46 22.64 -0.18
CA LYS A 363 2.90 22.79 -0.22
C LYS A 363 3.56 21.73 0.66
N THR A 364 4.58 21.10 0.09
CA THR A 364 5.48 20.16 0.74
C THR A 364 6.85 20.81 0.96
N SER A 365 7.50 20.44 2.06
CA SER A 365 8.90 20.76 2.35
C SER A 365 9.56 19.54 2.98
N VAL A 366 10.77 19.20 2.53
CA VAL A 366 11.57 18.08 3.07
C VAL A 366 12.92 18.63 3.50
N PHE A 367 13.02 19.09 4.74
CA PHE A 367 14.22 19.76 5.24
C PHE A 367 15.25 18.77 5.76
N ALA A 368 16.46 18.80 5.20
CA ALA A 368 17.64 18.29 5.89
C ALA A 368 18.11 19.34 6.91
N LEU A 369 18.25 18.93 8.18
CA LEU A 369 18.73 19.80 9.26
C LEU A 369 20.23 19.65 9.40
N ILE A 370 20.97 20.72 9.11
CA ILE A 370 22.43 20.77 9.16
C ILE A 370 22.83 21.72 10.28
N LYS A 371 23.54 21.18 11.29
CA LYS A 371 24.14 21.97 12.36
C LYS A 371 25.29 22.79 11.78
N LYS A 372 25.30 24.10 12.02
CA LYS A 372 26.47 24.93 11.72
C LYS A 372 27.47 24.81 12.85
N SER A 373 28.72 24.56 12.47
CA SER A 373 29.90 24.57 13.34
C SER A 373 30.15 25.94 13.94
#